data_AF-A0AA39ZTA0-F1
#
_entry.id   AF-A0AA39ZTA0-F1
#
_cell.length_a   1.000
_cell.length_b   1.000
_cell.length_c   1.000
_cell.angle_alpha   90.00
_cell.angle_beta   90.00
_cell.angle_gamma   90.00
#
_symmetry.space_group_name_H-M   'P 1'
#
loop_
_entity.id
_entity.type
_entity.pdbx_description
1 polymer ?
#
loop_
_entity_poly.entity_id
_entity_poly.type
_entity_poly.pdbx_seq_one_letter_code
_entity_poly.pdbx_strand_id
1 'polypeptide(L)'
;MQQQRVEQLEAGILAISVSYLLHEIGENNQLAEERLALEELPQDPDLFDNDHMPTEVSLYCSWEAWEEDTAHYDPTECGFGELFVYASCHWTEHFGAVSAASLLPSVAKIEVSCQAGSTRLHSSIAQNCRPDCATKPRLAFDSSLYGALSITSLYGSEAMLQRVLDKSDLDGLGDAFLPRPVMKAADQSLPQICNKERLKRD
;
A
#
# COMPACT_ATOMS: atom_id res chain seq x y z
N MET A 1 29.37 -9.15 -6.41
CA MET A 1 28.88 -8.92 -7.79
C MET A 1 27.39 -9.26 -7.94
N GLN A 2 26.93 -10.43 -7.47
CA GLN A 2 25.51 -10.81 -7.55
C GLN A 2 24.59 -9.94 -6.68
N GLN A 3 24.96 -9.65 -5.43
CA GLN A 3 24.18 -8.77 -4.53
C GLN A 3 23.98 -7.35 -5.12
N GLN A 4 25.05 -6.78 -5.68
CA GLN A 4 24.99 -5.46 -6.31
C GLN A 4 24.07 -5.43 -7.53
N ARG A 5 24.01 -6.54 -8.30
CA ARG A 5 23.07 -6.65 -9.43
C ARG A 5 21.63 -6.75 -8.96
N VAL A 6 21.37 -7.52 -7.90
CA VAL A 6 20.03 -7.61 -7.29
C VAL A 6 19.59 -6.22 -6.84
N GLU A 7 20.42 -5.52 -6.05
CA GLU A 7 20.09 -4.18 -5.55
C GLU A 7 19.88 -3.15 -6.67
N GLN A 8 20.60 -3.26 -7.79
CA GLN A 8 20.35 -2.44 -8.98
C GLN A 8 18.99 -2.71 -9.62
N LEU A 9 18.55 -3.98 -9.66
CA LEU A 9 17.23 -4.35 -10.15
C LEU A 9 16.14 -3.83 -9.21
N GLU A 10 16.30 -4.03 -7.90
CA GLU A 10 15.40 -3.50 -6.87
C GLU A 10 15.23 -1.99 -7.01
N ALA A 11 16.33 -1.25 -7.20
CA ALA A 11 16.30 0.20 -7.41
C ALA A 11 15.63 0.60 -8.73
N GLY A 12 15.85 -0.17 -9.80
CA GLY A 12 15.19 0.03 -11.08
C GLY A 12 13.67 -0.16 -10.99
N ILE A 13 13.23 -1.25 -10.36
CA ILE A 13 11.80 -1.56 -10.16
C ILE A 13 11.17 -0.50 -9.27
N LEU A 14 11.80 -0.16 -8.14
CA LEU A 14 11.34 0.92 -7.26
C LEU A 14 11.15 2.23 -8.03
N ALA A 15 12.11 2.62 -8.86
CA ALA A 15 12.03 3.85 -9.63
C ALA A 15 10.87 3.85 -10.63
N ILE A 16 10.60 2.70 -11.26
CA ILE A 16 9.45 2.52 -12.16
C ILE A 16 8.15 2.60 -11.36
N SER A 17 8.00 1.82 -10.28
CA SER A 17 6.80 1.80 -9.46
C SER A 17 6.48 3.18 -8.88
N VAL A 18 7.46 3.87 -8.28
CA VAL A 18 7.25 5.23 -7.75
C VAL A 18 6.84 6.20 -8.85
N SER A 19 7.48 6.14 -10.03
CA SER A 19 7.14 7.04 -11.13
C SER A 19 5.74 6.75 -11.70
N TYR A 20 5.35 5.47 -11.75
CA TYR A 20 4.03 5.02 -12.17
C TYR A 20 2.94 5.52 -11.22
N LEU A 21 3.09 5.26 -9.91
CA LEU A 21 2.15 5.74 -8.88
C LEU A 21 2.05 7.27 -8.87
N LEU A 22 3.16 7.96 -9.18
CA LEU A 22 3.17 9.42 -9.32
C LEU A 22 2.37 9.92 -10.53
N HIS A 23 2.43 9.22 -11.66
CA HIS A 23 1.80 9.69 -12.89
C HIS A 23 0.32 9.30 -12.99
N GLU A 24 -0.02 8.09 -12.55
CA GLU A 24 -1.30 7.47 -12.93
C GLU A 24 -2.40 7.65 -11.89
N ILE A 25 -2.05 7.63 -10.60
CA ILE A 25 -3.05 7.76 -9.54
C ILE A 25 -3.50 9.22 -9.38
N GLY A 26 -2.67 10.19 -9.77
CA GLY A 26 -3.04 11.61 -9.84
C GLY A 26 -3.83 12.13 -8.62
N GLU A 27 -4.78 13.04 -8.86
CA GLU A 27 -5.76 13.49 -7.86
C GLU A 27 -7.08 12.71 -7.91
N ASN A 28 -7.21 11.76 -8.86
CA ASN A 28 -8.47 11.06 -9.10
C ASN A 28 -8.71 9.97 -8.06
N ASN A 29 -9.77 10.11 -7.26
CA ASN A 29 -10.13 9.11 -6.24
C ASN A 29 -10.91 7.95 -6.86
N GLN A 30 -10.25 7.19 -7.72
CA GLN A 30 -10.87 6.09 -8.49
C GLN A 30 -11.16 4.85 -7.63
N LEU A 31 -10.50 4.71 -6.48
CA LEU A 31 -10.62 3.58 -5.57
C LEU A 31 -11.46 3.90 -4.31
N ALA A 32 -12.39 4.86 -4.42
CA ALA A 32 -13.25 5.24 -3.31
C ALA A 32 -14.04 4.02 -2.80
N GLU A 33 -14.06 3.81 -1.49
CA GLU A 33 -14.75 2.69 -0.83
C GLU A 33 -16.22 2.58 -1.25
N GLU A 34 -16.85 3.71 -1.57
CA GLU A 34 -18.23 3.79 -2.09
C GLU A 34 -18.39 3.07 -3.44
N ARG A 35 -17.39 3.10 -4.34
CA ARG A 35 -17.45 2.37 -5.62
C ARG A 35 -17.31 0.87 -5.40
N LEU A 36 -16.40 0.45 -4.53
CA LEU A 36 -16.22 -0.97 -4.18
C LEU A 36 -17.45 -1.53 -3.48
N ALA A 37 -18.13 -0.73 -2.64
CA ALA A 37 -19.38 -1.11 -2.00
C ALA A 37 -20.51 -1.38 -3.02
N LEU A 38 -20.49 -0.76 -4.20
CA LEU A 38 -21.46 -1.03 -5.27
C LEU A 38 -21.18 -2.36 -5.97
N GLU A 39 -19.92 -2.78 -6.06
CA GLU A 39 -19.53 -4.11 -6.59
C GLU A 39 -19.88 -5.24 -5.61
N GLU A 40 -20.00 -4.95 -4.32
CA GLU A 40 -20.49 -5.90 -3.32
C GLU A 40 -22.01 -6.13 -3.39
N LEU A 41 -22.75 -5.28 -4.11
CA LEU A 41 -24.19 -5.46 -4.22
C LEU A 41 -24.47 -6.71 -5.07
N PRO A 42 -25.35 -7.62 -4.59
CA PRO A 42 -25.77 -8.77 -5.38
C PRO A 42 -26.32 -8.28 -6.71
N GLN A 43 -25.68 -8.69 -7.82
CA GLN A 43 -26.15 -8.37 -9.18
C GLN A 43 -27.27 -9.33 -9.63
N ASP A 44 -27.69 -10.26 -8.76
CA ASP A 44 -28.65 -11.32 -9.08
C ASP A 44 -30.10 -10.92 -8.73
N PRO A 45 -31.12 -11.28 -9.56
CA PRO A 45 -32.53 -10.99 -9.27
C PRO A 45 -33.11 -11.78 -8.08
N ASP A 46 -32.46 -12.87 -7.64
CA ASP A 46 -32.94 -13.74 -6.56
C ASP A 46 -32.46 -13.31 -5.16
N LEU A 47 -32.73 -12.05 -4.83
CA LEU A 47 -32.40 -11.36 -3.56
C LEU A 47 -33.06 -11.94 -2.29
N PHE A 48 -33.70 -13.12 -2.36
CA PHE A 48 -34.46 -13.71 -1.24
C PHE A 48 -34.06 -15.16 -0.91
N ASP A 49 -32.99 -15.70 -1.48
CA ASP A 49 -32.48 -17.00 -1.03
C ASP A 49 -31.58 -16.81 0.20
N ASN A 50 -32.06 -17.26 1.35
CA ASN A 50 -31.59 -16.86 2.68
C ASN A 50 -30.45 -17.75 3.22
N ASP A 51 -29.84 -18.58 2.37
CA ASP A 51 -28.89 -19.63 2.77
C ASP A 51 -27.41 -19.26 2.62
N HIS A 52 -27.09 -18.08 2.06
CA HIS A 52 -25.71 -17.57 2.00
C HIS A 52 -25.51 -16.40 2.96
N MET A 53 -25.31 -16.72 4.25
CA MET A 53 -24.77 -15.76 5.19
C MET A 53 -23.33 -15.41 4.77
N PRO A 54 -22.98 -14.11 4.63
CA PRO A 54 -21.60 -13.70 4.35
C PRO A 54 -20.69 -14.26 5.44
N THR A 55 -19.61 -14.93 5.04
CA THR A 55 -18.62 -15.46 5.97
C THR A 55 -17.97 -14.28 6.70
N GLU A 56 -18.46 -13.96 7.91
CA GLU A 56 -17.79 -13.03 8.81
C GLU A 56 -16.35 -13.51 9.01
N VAL A 57 -15.39 -12.57 9.01
CA VAL A 57 -13.96 -12.86 9.21
C VAL A 57 -13.80 -13.64 10.51
N SER A 58 -13.66 -14.95 10.38
CA SER A 58 -13.29 -15.83 11.46
C SER A 58 -11.80 -15.67 11.68
N LEU A 59 -11.37 -15.51 12.94
CA LEU A 59 -9.96 -15.52 13.36
C LEU A 59 -9.19 -16.81 12.97
N TYR A 60 -9.88 -17.78 12.35
CA TYR A 60 -9.37 -19.05 11.85
C TYR A 60 -9.28 -19.17 10.32
N CYS A 61 -9.73 -18.18 9.53
CA CYS A 61 -9.53 -18.17 8.08
C CYS A 61 -8.15 -17.60 7.72
N SER A 62 -7.44 -18.24 6.78
CA SER A 62 -6.24 -17.64 6.17
C SER A 62 -6.66 -16.54 5.19
N TRP A 63 -5.74 -15.63 4.85
CA TRP A 63 -6.05 -14.55 3.90
C TRP A 63 -6.49 -15.11 2.55
N GLU A 64 -5.84 -16.18 2.11
CA GLU A 64 -6.09 -16.85 0.85
C GLU A 64 -7.52 -17.41 0.78
N ALA A 65 -7.97 -18.07 1.85
CA ALA A 65 -9.32 -18.63 1.93
C ALA A 65 -10.41 -17.55 2.02
N TRP A 66 -10.10 -16.41 2.62
CA TRP A 66 -11.02 -15.28 2.71
C TRP A 66 -11.12 -14.51 1.39
N GLU A 67 -10.01 -14.38 0.66
CA GLU A 67 -9.99 -13.73 -0.66
C GLU A 67 -10.72 -14.55 -1.71
N GLU A 68 -10.56 -15.88 -1.73
CA GLU A 68 -11.29 -16.75 -2.67
C GLU A 68 -12.83 -16.61 -2.57
N ASP A 69 -13.36 -16.31 -1.39
CA ASP A 69 -14.80 -16.17 -1.12
C ASP A 69 -15.30 -14.71 -1.28
N THR A 70 -14.43 -13.76 -1.63
CA THR A 70 -14.76 -12.35 -1.76
C THR A 70 -14.89 -11.94 -3.24
N ALA A 71 -15.80 -11.02 -3.54
CA ALA A 71 -15.90 -10.44 -4.89
C ALA A 71 -14.60 -9.70 -5.25
N HIS A 72 -14.24 -9.70 -6.53
CA HIS A 72 -13.03 -9.06 -7.03
C HIS A 72 -13.38 -7.97 -8.04
N TYR A 73 -12.67 -6.84 -7.97
CA TYR A 73 -12.79 -5.76 -8.93
C TYR A 73 -11.67 -5.81 -9.96
N ASP A 74 -11.93 -5.24 -11.14
CA ASP A 74 -10.90 -5.03 -12.15
C ASP A 74 -10.32 -3.61 -12.00
N PRO A 75 -9.02 -3.45 -11.67
CA PRO A 75 -8.37 -2.15 -11.60
C PRO A 75 -8.48 -1.35 -12.90
N THR A 76 -8.56 -2.02 -14.06
CA THR A 76 -8.70 -1.37 -15.36
C THR A 76 -10.08 -0.76 -15.58
N GLU A 77 -11.14 -1.40 -15.08
CA GLU A 77 -12.49 -0.82 -15.01
C GLU A 77 -12.56 0.34 -14.01
N CYS A 78 -11.66 0.36 -13.03
CA CYS A 78 -11.48 1.49 -12.12
C CYS A 78 -10.72 2.67 -12.75
N GLY A 79 -10.09 2.50 -13.91
CA GLY A 79 -9.31 3.52 -14.61
C GLY A 79 -7.80 3.47 -14.35
N PHE A 80 -7.33 2.43 -13.66
CA PHE A 80 -5.91 2.17 -13.43
C PHE A 80 -5.34 1.23 -14.50
N GLY A 81 -4.07 1.36 -14.81
CA GLY A 81 -3.38 0.48 -15.75
C GLY A 81 -2.89 -0.82 -15.12
N GLU A 82 -2.36 -1.69 -15.98
CA GLU A 82 -1.97 -3.06 -15.65
C GLU A 82 -0.87 -3.15 -14.57
N LEU A 83 -0.08 -2.10 -14.38
CA LEU A 83 1.00 -2.08 -13.39
C LEU A 83 0.51 -1.62 -12.00
N PHE A 84 -0.71 -1.11 -11.88
CA PHE A 84 -1.17 -0.48 -10.64
C PHE A 84 -1.18 -1.40 -9.43
N VAL A 85 -1.68 -2.63 -9.58
CA VAL A 85 -1.68 -3.61 -8.50
C VAL A 85 -0.27 -3.90 -8.03
N TYR A 86 0.61 -4.27 -8.98
CA TYR A 86 1.99 -4.58 -8.68
C TYR A 86 2.72 -3.42 -8.02
N ALA A 87 2.63 -2.23 -8.63
CA ALA A 87 3.29 -1.04 -8.11
C ALA A 87 2.79 -0.72 -6.71
N SER A 88 1.49 -0.76 -6.45
CA SER A 88 0.91 -0.44 -5.14
C SER A 88 1.27 -1.46 -4.06
N CYS A 89 1.34 -2.75 -4.40
CA CYS A 89 1.61 -3.82 -3.44
C CYS A 89 3.11 -4.02 -3.14
N HIS A 90 4.01 -3.79 -4.11
CA HIS A 90 5.41 -4.21 -3.98
C HIS A 90 6.42 -3.05 -3.89
N TRP A 91 6.03 -1.81 -4.18
CA TRP A 91 7.01 -0.71 -4.17
C TRP A 91 7.70 -0.54 -2.81
N THR A 92 7.00 -0.76 -1.70
CA THR A 92 7.58 -0.69 -0.34
C THR A 92 8.59 -1.80 -0.07
N GLU A 93 8.43 -2.96 -0.71
CA GLU A 93 9.38 -4.08 -0.56
C GLU A 93 10.70 -3.74 -1.26
N HIS A 94 10.61 -3.21 -2.49
CA HIS A 94 11.76 -2.68 -3.22
C HIS A 94 12.39 -1.48 -2.50
N PHE A 95 11.57 -0.63 -1.86
CA PHE A 95 12.04 0.52 -1.08
C PHE A 95 12.91 0.12 0.11
N GLY A 96 12.58 -0.99 0.79
CA GLY A 96 13.37 -1.56 1.88
C GLY A 96 14.62 -2.31 1.40
N ALA A 97 14.59 -2.88 0.19
CA ALA A 97 15.69 -3.66 -0.37
C ALA A 97 16.87 -2.81 -0.89
N VAL A 98 16.65 -1.52 -1.20
CA VAL A 98 17.70 -0.63 -1.69
C VAL A 98 18.38 0.10 -0.52
N SER A 99 19.68 -0.12 -0.37
CA SER A 99 20.50 0.45 0.71
C SER A 99 21.67 1.31 0.19
N ALA A 100 22.16 1.04 -1.01
CA ALA A 100 23.25 1.77 -1.62
C ALA A 100 22.86 3.22 -1.91
N ALA A 101 23.59 4.15 -1.30
CA ALA A 101 23.30 5.58 -1.36
C ALA A 101 23.15 6.15 -2.79
N SER A 102 23.85 5.60 -3.78
CA SER A 102 23.75 6.04 -5.18
C SER A 102 22.47 5.57 -5.89
N LEU A 103 21.80 4.55 -5.36
CA LEU A 103 20.61 3.92 -5.95
C LEU A 103 19.31 4.36 -5.25
N LEU A 104 19.42 4.89 -4.04
CA LEU A 104 18.30 5.42 -3.28
C LEU A 104 17.54 6.51 -4.06
N PRO A 105 16.19 6.47 -4.12
CA PRO A 105 15.38 7.48 -4.80
C PRO A 105 15.56 8.89 -4.22
N SER A 106 15.09 9.88 -4.97
CA SER A 106 15.04 11.27 -4.53
C SER A 106 14.04 11.44 -3.38
N VAL A 107 14.46 12.12 -2.31
CA VAL A 107 13.59 12.42 -1.14
C VAL A 107 12.34 13.17 -1.59
N ALA A 108 12.46 14.16 -2.46
CA ALA A 108 11.31 14.91 -2.99
C ALA A 108 10.29 14.01 -3.71
N LYS A 109 10.74 12.97 -4.43
CA LYS A 109 9.81 12.00 -5.06
C LYS A 109 9.07 11.18 -4.01
N ILE A 110 9.75 10.78 -2.94
CA ILE A 110 9.13 10.05 -1.82
C ILE A 110 8.14 10.95 -1.08
N GLU A 111 8.51 12.20 -0.80
CA GLU A 111 7.62 13.18 -0.14
C GLU A 111 6.33 13.41 -0.94
N VAL A 112 6.43 13.60 -2.26
CA VAL A 112 5.25 13.78 -3.13
C VAL A 112 4.43 12.49 -3.24
N SER A 113 5.09 11.33 -3.29
CA SER A 113 4.39 10.03 -3.39
C SER A 113 3.64 9.70 -2.10
N CYS A 114 4.24 10.05 -0.97
CA CYS A 114 3.77 9.77 0.37
C CYS A 114 3.19 11.02 1.04
N GLN A 115 2.67 11.97 0.26
CA GLN A 115 2.08 13.18 0.81
C GLN A 115 0.84 12.78 1.62
N ALA A 116 0.85 13.13 2.92
CA ALA A 116 -0.25 12.82 3.82
C ALA A 116 -1.56 13.41 3.30
N GLY A 117 -2.64 12.62 3.36
CA GLY A 117 -3.95 13.02 2.87
C GLY A 117 -4.08 13.10 1.34
N SER A 118 -3.04 12.75 0.57
CA SER A 118 -3.18 12.69 -0.88
C SER A 118 -3.99 11.47 -1.33
N THR A 119 -4.82 11.66 -2.36
CA THR A 119 -5.56 10.58 -3.02
C THR A 119 -4.62 9.48 -3.50
N ARG A 120 -3.44 9.87 -4.01
CA ARG A 120 -2.38 8.96 -4.43
C ARG A 120 -2.00 7.95 -3.36
N LEU A 121 -1.67 8.47 -2.17
CA LEU A 121 -1.26 7.64 -1.06
C LEU A 121 -2.42 6.75 -0.60
N HIS A 122 -3.63 7.32 -0.55
CA HIS A 122 -4.83 6.57 -0.20
C HIS A 122 -5.07 5.39 -1.15
N SER A 123 -5.12 5.61 -2.47
CA SER A 123 -5.40 4.54 -3.43
C SER A 123 -4.29 3.48 -3.47
N SER A 124 -3.01 3.90 -3.39
CA SER A 124 -1.90 2.95 -3.35
C SER A 124 -1.99 2.05 -2.12
N ILE A 125 -2.31 2.60 -0.94
CA ILE A 125 -2.42 1.76 0.24
C ILE A 125 -3.72 0.95 0.25
N ALA A 126 -4.83 1.51 -0.23
CA ALA A 126 -6.09 0.78 -0.38
C ALA A 126 -5.91 -0.47 -1.26
N GLN A 127 -5.15 -0.36 -2.37
CA GLN A 127 -4.78 -1.50 -3.21
C GLN A 127 -3.80 -2.44 -2.50
N ASN A 128 -2.82 -1.94 -1.76
CA ASN A 128 -1.91 -2.78 -0.97
C ASN A 128 -2.65 -3.65 0.08
N CYS A 129 -3.80 -3.18 0.57
CA CYS A 129 -4.70 -3.96 1.43
C CYS A 129 -5.55 -4.98 0.67
N ARG A 130 -5.51 -5.01 -0.67
CA ARG A 130 -6.28 -5.88 -1.57
C ARG A 130 -5.38 -6.44 -2.69
N PRO A 131 -4.33 -7.23 -2.40
CA PRO A 131 -3.38 -7.66 -3.42
C PRO A 131 -4.02 -8.41 -4.60
N ASP A 132 -5.05 -9.21 -4.33
CA ASP A 132 -5.79 -9.95 -5.36
C ASP A 132 -6.96 -9.15 -5.96
N CYS A 133 -7.13 -7.89 -5.55
CA CYS A 133 -8.25 -7.02 -5.91
C CYS A 133 -9.60 -7.46 -5.33
N ALA A 134 -9.61 -8.09 -4.15
CA ALA A 134 -10.83 -8.31 -3.39
C ALA A 134 -11.50 -6.96 -3.04
N THR A 135 -12.83 -6.87 -3.13
CA THR A 135 -13.60 -5.65 -2.82
C THR A 135 -13.40 -5.24 -1.36
N LYS A 136 -13.43 -6.23 -0.46
CA LYS A 136 -13.10 -6.02 0.96
C LYS A 136 -11.59 -5.92 1.14
N PRO A 137 -11.10 -4.98 1.95
CA PRO A 137 -9.69 -4.95 2.32
C PRO A 137 -9.37 -6.06 3.32
N ARG A 138 -8.18 -6.66 3.20
CA ARG A 138 -7.63 -7.55 4.22
C ARG A 138 -7.66 -6.86 5.60
N LEU A 139 -7.26 -5.59 5.64
CA LEU A 139 -7.16 -4.82 6.88
C LEU A 139 -7.77 -3.43 6.71
N ALA A 140 -8.48 -2.97 7.74
CA ALA A 140 -8.88 -1.58 7.84
C ALA A 140 -7.62 -0.71 7.97
N PHE A 141 -7.45 0.24 7.05
CA PHE A 141 -6.26 1.06 6.96
C PHE A 141 -6.63 2.54 6.89
N ASP A 142 -6.06 3.35 7.79
CA ASP A 142 -6.29 4.78 7.79
C ASP A 142 -5.10 5.52 7.17
N SER A 143 -5.21 5.83 5.88
CA SER A 143 -4.18 6.58 5.13
C SER A 143 -3.84 7.94 5.70
N SER A 144 -4.73 8.54 6.51
CA SER A 144 -4.48 9.83 7.17
C SER A 144 -3.44 9.74 8.28
N LEU A 145 -2.97 8.54 8.63
CA LEU A 145 -1.93 8.31 9.63
C LEU A 145 -0.53 8.16 9.00
N TYR A 146 -0.45 8.13 7.67
CA TYR A 146 0.77 7.83 6.94
C TYR A 146 1.28 9.04 6.16
N GLY A 147 2.60 9.15 6.12
CA GLY A 147 3.32 10.17 5.37
C GLY A 147 4.72 9.68 5.03
N ALA A 148 5.51 10.52 4.36
CA ALA A 148 6.85 10.15 3.91
C ALA A 148 7.74 9.60 5.01
N LEU A 149 7.74 10.22 6.20
CA LEU A 149 8.57 9.78 7.32
C LEU A 149 8.09 8.45 7.89
N SER A 150 6.79 8.27 8.16
CA SER A 150 6.29 7.02 8.74
C SER A 150 6.45 5.84 7.78
N ILE A 151 6.21 6.04 6.47
CA ILE A 151 6.44 5.00 5.46
C ILE A 151 7.92 4.67 5.34
N THR A 152 8.79 5.68 5.37
CA THR A 152 10.24 5.44 5.36
C THR A 152 10.70 4.71 6.62
N SER A 153 10.17 5.03 7.79
CA SER A 153 10.51 4.32 9.02
C SER A 153 10.03 2.88 9.05
N LEU A 154 8.88 2.58 8.44
CA LEU A 154 8.28 1.24 8.46
C LEU A 154 8.84 0.31 7.37
N TYR A 155 9.07 0.86 6.17
CA TYR A 155 9.36 0.08 4.97
C TYR A 155 10.67 0.46 4.28
N GLY A 156 11.23 1.63 4.56
CA GLY A 156 12.49 2.06 3.96
C GLY A 156 13.71 1.38 4.60
N SER A 157 14.80 1.33 3.85
CA SER A 157 16.10 0.91 4.41
C SER A 157 16.63 1.93 5.42
N GLU A 158 17.54 1.50 6.30
CA GLU A 158 18.19 2.40 7.26
C GLU A 158 18.87 3.59 6.56
N ALA A 159 19.52 3.33 5.42
CA ALA A 159 20.17 4.36 4.61
C ALA A 159 19.16 5.37 4.03
N MET A 160 17.96 4.93 3.68
CA MET A 160 16.89 5.83 3.25
C MET A 160 16.36 6.67 4.41
N LEU A 161 16.15 6.08 5.58
CA LEU A 161 15.69 6.81 6.76
C LEU A 161 16.69 7.91 7.14
N GLN A 162 17.98 7.59 7.20
CA GLN A 162 19.04 8.58 7.43
C GLN A 162 18.98 9.70 6.39
N ARG A 163 18.85 9.34 5.10
CA ARG A 163 18.75 10.32 4.01
C ARG A 163 17.52 11.23 4.11
N VAL A 164 16.37 10.70 4.51
CA VAL A 164 15.14 11.49 4.72
C VAL A 164 15.35 12.45 5.89
N LEU A 165 15.92 11.98 7.01
CA LEU A 165 16.21 12.83 8.17
C LEU A 165 17.23 13.95 7.85
N ASP A 166 18.22 13.66 7.00
CA ASP A 166 19.25 14.63 6.62
C ASP A 166 18.78 15.69 5.61
N LYS A 167 17.83 15.34 4.74
CA LYS A 167 17.47 16.15 3.57
C LYS A 167 16.06 16.72 3.59
N SER A 168 15.17 16.21 4.44
CA SER A 168 13.81 16.73 4.54
C SER A 168 13.82 18.01 5.38
N ASP A 169 13.06 19.01 4.96
CA ASP A 169 12.84 20.21 5.75
C ASP A 169 11.80 19.91 6.85
N LEU A 170 12.25 19.33 7.96
CA LEU A 170 11.38 18.96 9.08
C LEU A 170 10.80 20.20 9.80
N ASP A 171 11.41 21.38 9.62
CA ASP A 171 11.05 22.62 10.29
C ASP A 171 10.06 23.48 9.47
N GLY A 172 10.07 23.36 8.13
CA GLY A 172 9.18 24.07 7.20
C GLY A 172 7.87 23.33 6.84
N LEU A 173 7.76 22.04 7.16
CA LEU A 173 6.64 21.16 6.77
C LEU A 173 5.42 21.25 7.72
N GLY A 174 4.90 22.44 7.96
CA GLY A 174 3.76 22.69 8.87
C GLY A 174 2.49 21.84 8.62
N ASP A 175 2.33 21.26 7.43
CA ASP A 175 1.16 20.44 7.04
C ASP A 175 1.49 19.03 6.52
N ALA A 176 2.76 18.68 6.27
CA ALA A 176 3.11 17.43 5.58
C ALA A 176 3.65 16.31 6.49
N PHE A 177 3.86 16.60 7.78
CA PHE A 177 4.08 15.58 8.81
C PHE A 177 2.97 15.61 9.86
N LEU A 178 2.24 14.51 9.97
CA LEU A 178 1.16 14.36 10.92
C LEU A 178 1.71 14.36 12.36
N PRO A 179 1.02 14.98 13.33
CA PRO A 179 1.40 14.85 14.73
C PRO A 179 1.14 13.42 15.24
N ARG A 180 2.19 12.75 15.75
CA ARG A 180 2.19 11.38 16.31
C ARG A 180 1.83 10.23 15.33
N PRO A 181 2.46 10.12 14.13
CA PRO A 181 2.10 9.11 13.14
C PRO A 181 2.65 7.73 13.50
N VAL A 182 3.86 7.66 14.07
CA VAL A 182 4.56 6.38 14.33
C VAL A 182 3.82 5.50 15.33
N MET A 183 3.23 6.05 16.40
CA MET A 183 2.51 5.24 17.40
C MET A 183 1.20 4.68 16.86
N LYS A 184 0.40 5.50 16.16
CA LYS A 184 -0.87 5.02 15.58
C LYS A 184 -0.65 4.09 14.39
N ALA A 185 0.37 4.36 13.57
CA ALA A 185 0.76 3.46 12.48
C ALA A 185 1.28 2.13 13.04
N ALA A 186 2.09 2.13 14.11
CA ALA A 186 2.58 0.90 14.74
C ALA A 186 1.42 0.01 15.23
N ASP A 187 0.36 0.59 15.79
CA ASP A 187 -0.83 -0.15 16.22
C ASP A 187 -1.52 -0.87 15.03
N GLN A 188 -1.50 -0.27 13.83
CA GLN A 188 -2.04 -0.87 12.60
C GLN A 188 -1.04 -1.82 11.88
N SER A 189 0.26 -1.63 12.08
CA SER A 189 1.33 -2.45 11.47
C SER A 189 1.56 -3.79 12.19
N LEU A 190 1.25 -3.88 13.48
CA LEU A 190 1.48 -5.08 14.30
C LEU A 190 0.81 -6.35 13.73
N PRO A 191 -0.45 -6.31 13.25
CA PRO A 191 -1.06 -7.45 12.56
C PRO A 191 -0.36 -7.82 11.24
N GLN A 192 0.14 -6.84 10.47
CA GLN A 192 0.84 -7.09 9.20
C GLN A 192 2.21 -7.75 9.40
N ILE A 193 2.98 -7.28 10.39
CA ILE A 193 4.29 -7.86 10.74
C ILE A 193 4.12 -9.28 11.26
N CYS A 194 3.14 -9.51 12.16
CA CYS A 194 2.85 -10.85 12.69
C CYS A 194 2.44 -11.86 11.62
N ASN A 195 1.68 -11.46 10.59
CA ASN A 195 1.27 -12.37 9.52
C ASN A 195 2.37 -12.59 8.46
N LYS A 196 3.13 -11.56 8.07
CA LYS A 196 4.30 -11.75 7.17
C LYS A 196 5.39 -12.65 7.80
N GLU A 197 5.53 -12.63 9.13
CA GLU A 197 6.44 -13.51 9.88
C GLU A 197 5.92 -14.96 10.04
N ARG A 198 4.61 -15.19 9.88
CA ARG A 198 4.00 -16.54 9.87
C ARG A 198 4.16 -17.22 8.51
N LEU A 199 3.90 -16.50 7.42
CA LEU A 199 4.06 -16.99 6.05
C LEU A 199 5.51 -17.32 5.66
N LYS A 200 6.51 -16.84 6.42
CA LYS A 200 7.93 -17.21 6.23
C LYS A 200 8.33 -18.48 7.00
N ARG A 201 7.44 -19.04 7.82
CA ARG A 201 7.71 -20.20 8.70
C ARG A 201 7.01 -21.50 8.27
N ASP A 202 6.19 -21.44 7.21
CA ASP A 202 5.59 -22.58 6.52
C ASP A 202 6.22 -22.74 5.12
#